data_AF-A0A7K2P1M5-F1
#
_entry.id   AF-A0A7K2P1M5-F1
#
_cell.length_a   1.000
_cell.length_b   1.000
_cell.length_c   1.000
_cell.angle_alpha   90.00
_cell.angle_beta   90.00
_cell.angle_gamma   90.00
#
_symmetry.space_group_name_H-M   'P 1'
#
loop_
_entity.id
_entity.type
_entity.pdbx_description
1 polymer ?
#
loop_
_entity_poly.entity_id
_entity_poly.type
_entity_poly.pdbx_seq_one_letter_code
_entity_poly.pdbx_strand_id
1 'polypeptide(L)'
;DAAAARHGAAAVLLGHTRDDQAETVLLGLARGSGIRSLSGMAAVSGAGGRYRRPFLQVDRQTARKACMVQSLPVWDDPHNTD
;
A
#
# COMPACT_ATOMS: atom_id res chain seq x y z
N ASP A 1 4.58 9.92 -11.02
CA ASP A 1 3.81 10.75 -11.97
C ASP A 1 4.27 10.73 -13.42
N ALA A 2 5.54 10.96 -13.74
CA ALA A 2 6.01 11.02 -15.14
C ALA A 2 5.64 9.78 -15.98
N ALA A 3 5.83 8.58 -15.43
CA ALA A 3 5.42 7.33 -16.10
C ALA A 3 3.90 7.27 -16.33
N ALA A 4 3.09 7.62 -15.34
CA ALA A 4 1.64 7.63 -15.46
C ALA A 4 1.17 8.61 -16.56
N ALA A 5 1.79 9.79 -16.66
CA ALA A 5 1.52 10.74 -17.73
C ALA A 5 1.92 10.19 -19.10
N ARG A 6 3.14 9.65 -19.21
CA ARG A 6 3.67 9.06 -20.45
C ARG A 6 2.77 7.95 -21.00
N HIS A 7 2.13 7.16 -20.14
CA HIS A 7 1.26 6.06 -20.51
C HIS A 7 -0.23 6.42 -20.52
N GLY A 8 -0.61 7.68 -20.28
CA GLY A 8 -2.01 8.09 -20.21
C GLY A 8 -2.82 7.36 -19.13
N ALA A 9 -2.17 6.93 -18.04
CA ALA A 9 -2.78 6.08 -17.03
C ALA A 9 -3.85 6.85 -16.23
N ALA A 10 -5.06 6.28 -16.14
CA ALA A 10 -6.16 6.83 -15.36
C ALA A 10 -5.90 6.78 -13.84
N ALA A 11 -5.09 5.82 -13.38
CA ALA A 11 -4.69 5.69 -11.98
C ALA A 11 -3.37 4.92 -11.85
N VAL A 12 -2.77 5.01 -10.67
CA VAL A 12 -1.66 4.18 -10.20
C VAL A 12 -2.16 3.38 -9.00
N LEU A 13 -2.15 2.05 -9.15
CA LEU A 13 -2.54 1.13 -8.08
C LEU A 13 -1.32 0.78 -7.25
N LEU A 14 -1.43 0.96 -5.94
CA LEU A 14 -0.36 0.67 -4.98
C LEU A 14 -0.74 -0.57 -4.16
N GLY A 15 0.24 -1.44 -3.91
CA GLY A 15 0.05 -2.73 -3.25
C GLY A 15 -0.06 -2.70 -1.73
N HIS A 16 -0.34 -1.54 -1.12
CA HIS A 16 -0.37 -1.41 0.34
C HIS A 16 -1.49 -2.25 0.98
N THR A 17 -1.15 -2.98 2.03
CA THR A 17 -2.03 -3.87 2.80
C THR A 17 -2.47 -3.24 4.14
N ARG A 18 -3.28 -3.97 4.90
CA ARG A 18 -3.67 -3.62 6.27
C ARG A 18 -2.45 -3.57 7.21
N ASP A 19 -1.45 -4.41 6.99
CA ASP A 19 -0.21 -4.42 7.77
C ASP A 19 0.58 -3.12 7.58
N ASP A 20 0.69 -2.64 6.34
CA ASP A 20 1.38 -1.38 6.02
C ASP A 20 0.64 -0.17 6.63
N GLN A 21 -0.69 -0.25 6.77
CA GLN A 21 -1.49 0.73 7.51
C GLN A 21 -1.13 0.78 8.99
N ALA A 22 -1.08 -0.40 9.63
CA ALA A 22 -0.69 -0.50 11.03
C ALA A 22 0.71 0.05 11.24
N GLU A 23 1.67 -0.32 10.37
CA GLU A 23 3.02 0.21 10.39
C GLU A 23 3.05 1.74 10.27
N THR A 24 2.32 2.31 9.31
CA THR A 24 2.24 3.77 9.12
C THR A 24 1.70 4.47 10.36
N VAL A 25 0.63 3.94 10.96
CA VAL A 25 0.02 4.49 12.18
C VAL A 25 1.02 4.42 13.34
N LEU A 26 1.64 3.27 13.57
CA LEU A 26 2.59 3.04 14.64
C LEU A 26 3.84 3.92 14.50
N LEU A 27 4.40 4.03 13.29
CA LEU A 27 5.53 4.93 13.01
C LEU A 27 5.14 6.40 13.22
N GLY A 28 3.94 6.80 12.83
CA GLY A 28 3.44 8.16 13.06
C GLY A 28 3.28 8.48 14.54
N LEU A 29 2.77 7.53 15.32
CA LEU A 29 2.65 7.62 16.77
C LEU A 29 4.04 7.71 17.43
N ALA A 30 4.98 6.83 17.05
CA ALA A 30 6.34 6.81 17.56
C ALA A 30 7.10 8.13 17.29
N ARG A 31 6.77 8.82 16.19
CA ARG A 31 7.32 10.15 15.85
C ARG A 31 6.59 11.33 16.51
N GLY A 32 5.60 11.08 17.37
CA GLY A 32 4.88 12.13 18.11
C GLY A 32 3.85 12.90 17.27
N SER A 33 3.31 12.31 16.19
CA SER A 33 2.38 13.00 15.26
C SER A 33 0.96 13.21 15.81
N GLY A 34 0.67 12.75 17.03
CA GLY A 34 -0.62 12.89 17.69
C GLY A 34 -1.77 12.15 16.98
N ILE A 35 -3.01 12.56 17.24
CA ILE A 35 -4.23 11.91 16.71
C ILE A 35 -4.23 11.81 15.17
N ARG A 36 -3.49 12.69 14.47
CA ARG A 36 -3.39 12.67 13.01
C ARG A 36 -2.73 11.39 12.46
N SER A 37 -1.83 10.73 13.20
CA SER A 37 -1.25 9.46 12.74
C SER A 37 -2.24 8.30 12.77
N LEU A 38 -3.33 8.39 13.55
CA LEU A 38 -4.37 7.36 13.59
C LEU A 38 -5.16 7.26 12.28
N SER A 39 -5.11 8.30 11.44
CA SER A 39 -5.80 8.31 10.14
C SER A 39 -5.18 7.35 9.12
N GLY A 40 -3.94 6.90 9.33
CA GLY A 40 -3.24 6.03 8.40
C GLY A 40 -3.14 6.60 6.98
N MET A 41 -3.06 5.72 5.97
CA MET A 41 -3.08 6.12 4.56
C MET A 41 -4.52 6.20 4.03
N ALA A 42 -4.81 7.21 3.21
CA ALA A 42 -6.07 7.29 2.48
C ALA A 42 -6.18 6.22 1.38
N ALA A 43 -7.38 5.68 1.15
CA ALA A 43 -7.62 4.72 0.06
C ALA A 43 -7.41 5.33 -1.34
N VAL A 44 -7.70 6.62 -1.49
CA VAL A 44 -7.48 7.41 -2.70
C VAL A 44 -6.74 8.70 -2.32
N SER A 45 -5.69 9.05 -3.06
CA SER A 45 -4.86 10.23 -2.76
C SER A 45 -4.19 10.80 -4.01
N GLY A 46 -3.57 11.98 -3.86
CA GLY A 46 -2.89 12.69 -4.95
C GLY A 46 -3.85 13.47 -5.84
N ALA A 47 -3.28 14.28 -6.74
CA ALA A 47 -4.04 15.13 -7.65
C ALA A 47 -5.04 14.30 -8.48
N GLY A 48 -6.32 14.67 -8.43
CA GLY A 48 -7.40 13.95 -9.13
C GLY A 48 -7.62 12.51 -8.66
N GLY A 49 -7.14 12.12 -7.47
CA GLY A 49 -7.29 10.74 -6.97
C GLY A 49 -6.43 9.72 -7.73
N ARG A 50 -5.28 10.16 -8.25
CA ARG A 50 -4.37 9.36 -9.08
C ARG A 50 -3.88 8.09 -8.40
N TYR A 51 -3.61 8.12 -7.10
CA TYR A 51 -3.09 6.98 -6.36
C TYR A 51 -4.23 6.25 -5.64
N ARG A 52 -4.34 4.94 -5.85
CA ARG A 52 -5.38 4.10 -5.25
C ARG A 52 -4.78 2.87 -4.56
N ARG A 53 -5.29 2.52 -3.39
CA ARG A 53 -4.79 1.42 -2.55
C ARG A 53 -5.90 0.39 -2.30
N PRO A 54 -6.19 -0.51 -3.25
CA PRO A 54 -7.32 -1.44 -3.15
C PRO A 54 -7.17 -2.46 -2.01
N PHE A 55 -5.94 -2.72 -1.54
CA PHE A 55 -5.66 -3.77 -0.56
C PHE A 55 -5.56 -3.31 0.89
N LEU A 56 -5.90 -2.05 1.22
CA LEU A 56 -5.80 -1.54 2.60
C LEU A 56 -6.62 -2.33 3.63
N GLN A 57 -7.65 -3.06 3.18
CA GLN A 57 -8.49 -3.89 4.03
C GLN A 57 -8.12 -5.37 3.99
N VAL A 58 -7.03 -5.73 3.33
CA VAL A 58 -6.53 -7.09 3.18
C VAL A 58 -5.21 -7.20 3.93
N ASP A 59 -5.05 -8.19 4.79
CA ASP A 59 -3.74 -8.46 5.41
C ASP A 59 -2.76 -9.11 4.42
N ARG A 60 -1.47 -8.96 4.70
CA ARG A 60 -0.38 -9.44 3.85
C ARG A 60 -0.43 -10.95 3.64
N GLN A 61 -0.84 -11.71 4.66
CA GLN A 61 -0.95 -13.16 4.57
C GLN A 61 -2.04 -13.59 3.58
N THR A 62 -3.19 -12.91 3.60
CA THR A 62 -4.29 -13.16 2.66
C THR A 62 -3.86 -12.85 1.22
N ALA A 63 -3.15 -11.74 1.00
CA ALA A 63 -2.61 -11.41 -0.33
C ALA A 63 -1.64 -12.49 -0.84
N ARG A 64 -0.70 -12.93 0.01
CA ARG A 64 0.24 -14.03 -0.34
C ARG A 64 -0.48 -15.35 -0.63
N LYS A 65 -1.47 -15.71 0.19
CA LYS A 65 -2.29 -16.91 -0.02
C LYS A 65 -3.04 -16.85 -1.35
N ALA A 66 -3.58 -15.69 -1.70
CA ALA A 66 -4.26 -15.49 -2.98
C ALA A 66 -3.32 -15.72 -4.17
N CYS A 67 -2.07 -15.22 -4.09
CA CYS A 67 -1.05 -15.50 -5.11
C CYS A 67 -0.72 -16.99 -5.21
N MET A 68 -0.52 -17.67 -4.07
CA MET A 68 -0.27 -19.12 -4.04
C MET A 68 -1.40 -19.93 -4.68
N VAL A 69 -2.65 -19.68 -4.28
CA VAL A 69 -3.83 -20.43 -4.79
C VAL A 69 -4.01 -20.20 -6.29
N GLN A 70 -3.66 -19.01 -6.80
CA GLN A 70 -3.72 -18.69 -8.22
C GLN A 70 -2.45 -19.07 -9.00
N SER A 71 -1.46 -19.68 -8.34
CA SER A 71 -0.15 -20.00 -8.96
C SER A 71 0.53 -18.78 -9.60
N LEU A 72 0.37 -17.60 -8.99
CA LEU A 72 1.04 -16.39 -9.45
C LEU A 72 2.50 -16.38 -8.95
N PRO A 73 3.49 -16.15 -9.82
CA PRO A 73 4.87 -15.98 -9.40
C PRO A 73 4.99 -14.72 -8.55
N VAL A 74 5.50 -14.86 -7.33
CA VAL A 74 5.76 -13.76 -6.41
C VAL A 74 7.27 -13.57 -6.34
N TRP A 75 7.71 -12.32 -6.48
CA TRP A 75 9.08 -11.95 -6.18
C TRP A 75 9.17 -11.51 -4.72
N ASP A 76 9.99 -12.22 -3.93
CA ASP A 76 10.32 -11.81 -2.58
C ASP A 76 11.49 -10.81 -2.64
N ASP A 77 11.18 -9.54 -2.42
CA ASP A 77 12.20 -8.48 -2.35
C ASP A 77 13.16 -8.76 -1.18
N PRO A 78 14.48 -8.86 -1.44
CA PRO A 78 15.49 -9.10 -0.40
C PRO A 78 15.43 -8.12 0.78
N HIS A 79 14.97 -6.89 0.57
CA HIS A 79 14.85 -5.87 1.62
C HIS A 79 13.76 -6.18 2.65
N ASN A 80 12.90 -7.18 2.43
CA ASN A 80 11.87 -7.59 3.39
C ASN A 80 12.40 -8.47 4.53
N THR A 81 13.67 -8.87 4.48
CA THR A 81 14.30 -9.80 5.43
C THR A 81 15.17 -9.09 6.47
N ASP A 82 15.31 -7.76 6.36
CA ASP A 82 16.08 -6.90 7.25
C ASP A 82 15.23 -6.31 8.38
#